data_AF-A0AAD8Y248-F1
#
_entry.id   AF-A0AAD8Y248-F1
#
_cell.length_a   1.000
_cell.length_b   1.000
_cell.length_c   1.000
_cell.angle_alpha   90.00
_cell.angle_beta   90.00
_cell.angle_gamma   90.00
#
_symmetry.space_group_name_H-M   'P 1'
#
loop_
_entity.id
_entity.type
_entity.pdbx_description
1 polymer ?
#
loop_
_entity_poly.entity_id
_entity_poly.type
_entity_poly.pdbx_seq_one_letter_code
_entity_poly.pdbx_strand_id
1 'polypeptide(L)'
;MNSTTRQLASSLSSRWMKAAVTVVILALSLFSIFTQKALLSRGKNSSPAASFALTTTTKSKDPSARHQLSSNANIRNFVLHIGPAKTGTTTIQKQIVQSDEVRSKLLLDNYGVIDHNIIHQPTVASINIDSSYNFSDKILVVIEKLKSKRTNNNIFGSSEYLYRKFPRSDKGCSSLKRNLLGIMTKGNEHWKLHIVFTYRRLYDVWPSHWNQMFKFHRNKNGIAVGLNTDWPEDGGNRIPPFGEWIYQYLDNYESKEADLRAYNAWKSCSDDITVVNFHDTKVYLPNGTGPVEVDLATKFACKGIIGASHTCSFLLQQENLQEKHNPSVNHGPDMLAVHAHESGLISPGWKREKVTGKIKRYVASKNPEISSLPMRCPNATTLQRMYDCSLKFQKSVLVAENMTQQMLDFDLGWKQALEQQKFCTWDVKDIVKRKEWKQFFSQSF
;
A
#
# COMPACT_ATOMS: atom_id res chain seq x y z
N MET A 1 -24.77 -39.55 -15.32
CA MET A 1 -23.30 -39.37 -15.22
C MET A 1 -22.95 -39.12 -13.76
N ASN A 2 -22.25 -40.06 -13.13
CA ASN A 2 -22.20 -40.25 -11.67
C ASN A 2 -21.31 -39.24 -10.93
N SER A 3 -21.71 -38.87 -9.70
CA SER A 3 -21.03 -37.89 -8.84
C SER A 3 -19.60 -38.27 -8.47
N THR A 4 -19.26 -39.56 -8.54
CA THR A 4 -17.93 -40.11 -8.25
C THR A 4 -16.86 -39.61 -9.24
N THR A 5 -17.23 -39.33 -10.49
CA THR A 5 -16.27 -38.87 -11.51
C THR A 5 -15.85 -37.41 -11.31
N ARG A 6 -16.71 -36.58 -10.67
CA ARG A 6 -16.38 -35.17 -10.37
C ARG A 6 -15.45 -35.01 -9.17
N GLN A 7 -15.54 -35.87 -8.15
CA GLN A 7 -14.63 -35.85 -7.00
C GLN A 7 -13.22 -36.33 -7.37
N LEU A 8 -13.11 -37.29 -8.28
CA LEU A 8 -11.81 -37.73 -8.80
C LEU A 8 -11.12 -36.60 -9.59
N ALA A 9 -11.86 -35.90 -10.46
CA ALA A 9 -11.32 -34.80 -11.28
C ALA A 9 -10.80 -33.61 -10.44
N SER A 10 -11.45 -33.26 -9.32
CA SER A 10 -11.00 -32.16 -8.44
C SER A 10 -9.79 -32.54 -7.58
N SER A 11 -9.67 -33.81 -7.16
CA SER A 11 -8.48 -34.29 -6.44
C SER A 11 -7.26 -34.43 -7.35
N LEU A 12 -7.47 -34.82 -8.61
CA LEU A 12 -6.43 -34.93 -9.63
C LEU A 12 -5.91 -33.54 -10.00
N SER A 13 -6.76 -32.54 -10.23
CA SER A 13 -6.31 -31.18 -10.59
C SER A 13 -5.44 -30.52 -9.52
N SER A 14 -5.72 -30.76 -8.23
CA SER A 14 -4.91 -30.26 -7.11
C SER A 14 -3.51 -30.91 -7.06
N ARG A 15 -3.42 -32.22 -7.32
CA ARG A 15 -2.14 -32.94 -7.34
C ARG A 15 -1.28 -32.54 -8.54
N TRP A 16 -1.89 -32.37 -9.72
CA TRP A 16 -1.20 -31.90 -10.92
C TRP A 16 -0.70 -30.46 -10.79
N MET A 17 -1.48 -29.57 -10.15
CA MET A 17 -0.99 -28.21 -9.87
C MET A 17 0.21 -28.21 -8.92
N LYS A 18 0.18 -29.02 -7.85
CA LYS A 18 1.33 -29.14 -6.93
C LYS A 18 2.55 -29.68 -7.65
N ALA A 19 2.41 -30.72 -8.48
CA ALA A 19 3.51 -31.29 -9.26
C ALA A 19 4.07 -30.30 -10.29
N ALA A 20 3.21 -29.57 -11.01
CA ALA A 20 3.64 -28.56 -11.98
C ALA A 20 4.41 -27.41 -11.30
N VAL A 21 3.94 -26.95 -10.13
CA VAL A 21 4.64 -25.93 -9.35
C VAL A 21 6.00 -26.45 -8.86
N THR A 22 6.10 -27.69 -8.39
CA THR A 22 7.38 -28.30 -7.99
C THR A 22 8.36 -28.42 -9.15
N VAL A 23 7.90 -28.81 -10.35
CA VAL A 23 8.74 -28.91 -11.55
C VAL A 23 9.26 -27.53 -11.99
N VAL A 24 8.42 -26.50 -11.95
CA VAL A 24 8.84 -25.12 -12.27
C VAL A 24 9.87 -24.60 -11.26
N ILE A 25 9.69 -24.89 -9.96
CA ILE A 25 10.68 -24.51 -8.93
C ILE A 25 12.01 -25.22 -9.19
N LEU A 26 12.01 -26.52 -9.43
CA LEU A 26 13.22 -27.28 -9.73
C LEU A 26 13.91 -26.76 -10.99
N ALA A 27 13.15 -26.44 -12.05
CA ALA A 27 13.69 -25.88 -13.27
C ALA A 27 14.35 -24.51 -13.06
N LEU A 28 13.72 -23.63 -12.27
CA LEU A 28 14.28 -22.31 -11.94
C LEU A 28 15.51 -22.41 -11.04
N SER A 29 15.52 -23.31 -10.05
CA SER A 29 16.68 -23.58 -9.21
C SER A 29 17.86 -24.13 -10.02
N LEU A 30 17.61 -25.05 -10.96
CA LEU A 30 18.63 -25.58 -11.86
C LEU A 30 19.15 -24.49 -12.80
N PHE A 31 18.29 -23.64 -13.35
CA PHE A 31 18.70 -22.53 -14.23
C PHE A 31 19.60 -21.51 -13.49
N SER A 32 19.31 -21.23 -12.21
CA SER A 32 20.14 -20.37 -11.36
C SER A 32 21.52 -20.98 -11.09
N ILE A 33 21.59 -22.29 -10.86
CA ILE A 33 22.87 -23.01 -10.66
C ILE A 33 23.70 -23.01 -11.95
N PHE A 34 23.08 -23.20 -13.12
CA PHE A 34 23.76 -23.18 -14.41
C PHE A 34 24.29 -21.79 -14.77
N THR A 35 23.52 -20.73 -14.50
CA THR A 35 23.96 -19.34 -14.76
C THR A 35 25.10 -18.91 -13.84
N GLN A 36 25.09 -19.32 -12.57
CA GLN A 36 26.22 -19.07 -11.65
C GLN A 36 27.49 -19.82 -12.07
N LYS A 37 27.38 -21.08 -12.51
CA LYS A 37 28.54 -21.84 -13.04
C LYS A 37 29.09 -21.24 -14.33
N ALA A 38 28.23 -20.76 -15.24
CA ALA A 38 28.65 -20.13 -16.50
C ALA A 38 29.35 -18.77 -16.29
N LEU A 39 28.97 -18.02 -15.24
CA LEU A 39 29.64 -16.77 -14.87
C LEU A 39 31.00 -17.03 -14.21
N LEU A 40 31.14 -18.10 -13.42
CA LEU A 40 32.40 -18.47 -12.77
C LEU A 40 33.40 -19.12 -13.75
N SER A 41 32.97 -19.72 -14.85
CA SER A 41 33.86 -20.32 -15.85
C SER A 41 34.43 -19.33 -16.88
N ARG A 42 33.98 -18.07 -16.88
CA ARG A 42 34.40 -17.05 -17.87
C ARG A 42 35.49 -16.09 -17.39
N GLY A 43 35.95 -16.24 -16.14
CA GLY A 43 36.99 -15.41 -15.54
C GLY A 43 38.36 -16.09 -15.50
N LYS A 44 38.93 -16.45 -16.65
CA LYS A 44 40.37 -16.80 -16.80
C LYS A 44 40.68 -16.97 -18.29
N ASN A 45 41.13 -15.89 -18.94
CA ASN A 45 42.30 -15.87 -19.84
C ASN A 45 42.34 -14.61 -20.73
N SER A 46 43.54 -14.03 -20.75
CA SER A 46 44.21 -13.25 -21.81
C SER A 46 43.60 -11.94 -22.33
N SER A 47 44.30 -10.84 -22.02
CA SER A 47 44.49 -9.70 -22.94
C SER A 47 45.12 -10.17 -24.26
N PRO A 48 44.88 -9.46 -25.38
CA PRO A 48 45.84 -8.43 -25.76
C PRO A 48 45.21 -7.13 -26.31
N ALA A 49 46.07 -6.12 -26.37
CA ALA A 49 45.83 -4.76 -26.85
C ALA A 49 45.37 -4.69 -28.32
N ALA A 50 44.49 -3.73 -28.62
CA ALA A 50 44.43 -3.06 -29.91
C ALA A 50 43.74 -1.70 -29.77
N SER A 51 44.49 -0.65 -30.10
CA SER A 51 44.07 0.73 -30.24
C SER A 51 43.00 0.88 -31.31
N PHE A 52 41.93 1.63 -31.02
CA PHE A 52 41.20 2.38 -32.03
C PHE A 52 40.77 3.72 -31.45
N ALA A 53 41.33 4.77 -32.03
CA ALA A 53 41.00 6.15 -31.77
C ALA A 53 39.60 6.46 -32.35
N LEU A 54 38.76 7.13 -31.56
CA LEU A 54 37.66 7.91 -32.10
C LEU A 54 37.67 9.28 -31.42
N THR A 55 38.15 10.26 -32.16
CA THR A 55 38.05 11.69 -31.91
C THR A 55 36.59 12.14 -32.01
N THR A 56 36.03 12.62 -30.91
CA THR A 56 34.99 13.64 -30.92
C THR A 56 35.31 14.71 -29.90
N THR A 57 35.79 15.83 -30.43
CA THR A 57 36.00 17.11 -29.78
C THR A 57 34.68 17.71 -29.31
N THR A 58 34.52 17.92 -28.00
CA THR A 58 33.71 19.01 -27.47
C THR A 58 34.48 19.74 -26.36
N LYS A 59 34.60 21.05 -26.59
CA LYS A 59 35.38 22.05 -25.88
C LYS A 59 35.29 21.97 -24.35
N SER A 60 36.43 21.69 -23.75
CA SER A 60 36.81 22.10 -22.40
C SER A 60 36.77 23.63 -22.29
N LYS A 61 35.96 24.15 -21.36
CA LYS A 61 36.10 25.48 -20.80
C LYS A 61 36.61 25.32 -19.37
N ASP A 62 37.89 25.58 -19.22
CA ASP A 62 38.60 26.17 -18.09
C ASP A 62 37.94 26.08 -16.68
N PRO A 63 38.54 25.35 -15.71
CA PRO A 63 38.07 25.28 -14.33
C PRO A 63 38.58 26.42 -13.42
N SER A 64 39.30 27.42 -13.94
CA SER A 64 39.96 28.44 -13.12
C SER A 64 39.17 29.77 -12.96
N ALA A 65 37.92 29.73 -12.49
CA ALA A 65 37.22 30.90 -11.92
C ALA A 65 35.86 30.52 -11.31
N ARG A 66 35.83 29.79 -10.19
CA ARG A 66 34.60 29.61 -9.40
C ARG A 66 34.85 29.52 -7.89
N HIS A 67 35.68 30.43 -7.38
CA HIS A 67 35.58 30.87 -5.99
C HIS A 67 34.84 32.22 -5.94
N GLN A 68 33.60 32.23 -6.43
CA GLN A 68 32.63 33.16 -5.86
C GLN A 68 32.00 32.42 -4.69
N LEU A 69 32.21 32.97 -3.49
CA LEU A 69 31.40 32.69 -2.32
C LEU A 69 29.93 32.92 -2.70
N SER A 70 29.28 31.85 -3.17
CA SER A 70 27.84 31.71 -3.16
C SER A 70 27.46 31.85 -1.70
N SER A 71 26.90 33.00 -1.33
CA SER A 71 26.12 33.16 -0.13
C SER A 71 25.26 31.90 0.01
N ASN A 72 25.48 31.13 1.08
CA ASN A 72 24.74 29.91 1.38
C ASN A 72 23.27 30.30 1.57
N ALA A 73 22.52 30.38 0.46
CA ALA A 73 21.10 30.52 0.47
C ALA A 73 20.56 29.38 1.36
N ASN A 74 19.87 29.74 2.44
CA ASN A 74 19.38 28.80 3.43
C ASN A 74 18.27 27.96 2.78
N ILE A 75 18.64 26.87 2.11
CA ILE A 75 17.71 25.95 1.43
C ILE A 75 17.04 25.11 2.51
N ARG A 76 15.71 25.19 2.61
CA ARG A 76 14.88 24.43 3.54
C ARG A 76 14.08 23.36 2.82
N ASN A 77 13.82 22.26 3.51
CA ASN A 77 13.03 21.16 2.97
C ASN A 77 11.59 21.23 3.48
N PHE A 78 10.65 21.07 2.57
CA PHE A 78 9.28 20.74 2.90
C PHE A 78 9.00 19.30 2.46
N VAL A 79 8.97 18.40 3.44
CA VAL A 79 8.76 16.97 3.28
C VAL A 79 7.27 16.68 3.42
N LEU A 80 6.66 16.18 2.35
CA LEU A 80 5.24 15.87 2.31
C LEU A 80 5.04 14.39 2.00
N HIS A 81 4.51 13.66 2.98
CA HIS A 81 4.09 12.29 2.78
C HIS A 81 2.75 12.19 2.07
N ILE A 82 2.73 11.36 1.03
CA ILE A 82 1.57 11.05 0.21
C ILE A 82 1.48 9.54 0.10
N GLY A 83 0.52 8.98 0.82
CA GLY A 83 0.28 7.54 0.79
C GLY A 83 -1.08 7.27 0.17
N PRO A 84 -1.15 6.51 -0.94
CA PRO A 84 -2.41 5.95 -1.41
C PRO A 84 -3.17 5.25 -0.29
N ALA A 85 -4.49 5.17 -0.42
CA ALA A 85 -5.30 4.46 0.56
C ALA A 85 -4.76 3.03 0.74
N LYS A 86 -4.67 2.56 1.99
CA LYS A 86 -4.19 1.20 2.35
C LYS A 86 -2.68 0.95 2.13
N THR A 87 -1.87 2.00 2.08
CA THR A 87 -0.39 1.89 2.08
C THR A 87 0.25 2.08 3.47
N GLY A 88 -0.55 2.16 4.54
CA GLY A 88 -0.05 2.36 5.90
C GLY A 88 0.00 3.83 6.35
N THR A 89 -0.62 4.75 5.59
CA THR A 89 -0.71 6.17 5.93
C THR A 89 -1.23 6.43 7.34
N THR A 90 -2.26 5.69 7.78
CA THR A 90 -2.80 5.83 9.14
C THR A 90 -1.77 5.46 10.21
N THR A 91 -0.94 4.43 9.96
CA THR A 91 0.15 4.03 10.88
C THR A 91 1.19 5.13 10.98
N ILE A 92 1.67 5.63 9.83
CA ILE A 92 2.62 6.76 9.74
C ILE A 92 2.05 8.00 10.47
N GLN A 93 0.79 8.36 10.23
CA GLN A 93 0.18 9.52 10.87
C GLN A 93 0.06 9.35 12.39
N LYS A 94 -0.34 8.17 12.87
CA LYS A 94 -0.46 7.91 14.31
C LYS A 94 0.90 7.88 15.00
N GLN A 95 1.85 7.13 14.45
CA GLN A 95 3.13 6.89 15.11
C GLN A 95 4.11 8.05 14.94
N ILE A 96 4.02 8.83 13.84
CA ILE A 96 4.98 9.92 13.57
C ILE A 96 4.35 11.30 13.80
N VAL A 97 3.15 11.55 13.25
CA VAL A 97 2.54 12.89 13.30
C VAL A 97 1.82 13.17 14.62
N GLN A 98 1.21 12.15 15.23
CA GLN A 98 0.40 12.28 16.45
C GLN A 98 1.15 11.88 17.73
N SER A 99 2.33 11.26 17.63
CA SER A 99 3.13 10.88 18.81
C SER A 99 3.97 12.06 19.29
N ASP A 100 3.72 12.55 20.51
CA ASP A 100 4.48 13.65 21.10
C ASP A 100 5.96 13.31 21.27
N GLU A 101 6.28 12.06 21.62
CA GLU A 101 7.65 11.58 21.73
C GLU A 101 8.38 11.65 20.39
N VAL A 102 7.77 11.15 19.31
CA VAL A 102 8.37 11.18 17.98
C VAL A 102 8.48 12.61 17.46
N ARG A 103 7.48 13.46 17.72
CA ARG A 103 7.55 14.90 17.40
C ARG A 103 8.69 15.60 18.13
N SER A 104 8.96 15.22 19.38
CA SER A 104 10.10 15.76 20.13
C SER A 104 11.44 15.42 19.48
N LYS A 105 11.56 14.22 18.88
CA LYS A 105 12.77 13.82 18.14
C LYS A 105 12.87 14.51 16.79
N LEU A 106 11.74 14.70 16.10
CA LEU A 106 11.71 15.49 14.87
C LEU A 106 12.13 16.94 15.10
N LEU A 107 11.79 17.53 16.26
CA LEU A 107 12.29 18.86 16.63
C LEU A 107 13.82 18.88 16.76
N LEU A 108 14.44 17.84 17.32
CA LEU A 108 15.90 17.69 17.37
C LEU A 108 16.50 17.52 15.97
N ASP A 109 15.78 16.86 15.05
CA ASP A 109 16.13 16.72 13.64
C ASP A 109 15.84 17.97 12.80
N ASN A 110 15.57 19.10 13.45
CA ASN A 110 15.32 20.35 12.76
C ASN A 110 14.03 20.31 11.91
N TYR A 111 12.96 19.66 12.40
CA TYR A 111 11.64 19.59 11.76
C TYR A 111 10.50 20.17 12.59
N GLY A 112 9.66 21.00 11.96
CA GLY A 112 8.31 21.32 12.42
C GLY A 112 7.29 20.36 11.78
N VAL A 113 6.32 19.88 12.55
CA VAL A 113 5.30 18.93 12.08
C VAL A 113 3.95 19.62 11.92
N ILE A 114 3.33 19.48 10.74
CA ILE A 114 1.97 19.95 10.49
C ILE A 114 0.99 19.02 11.21
N ASP A 115 0.12 19.60 12.05
CA ASP A 115 -0.86 18.81 12.79
C ASP A 115 -1.82 18.06 11.87
N HIS A 116 -2.06 16.80 12.21
CA HIS A 116 -2.91 15.89 11.45
C HIS A 116 -4.28 16.51 11.12
N ASN A 117 -4.92 17.14 12.10
CA ASN A 117 -6.25 17.75 11.93
C ASN A 117 -6.30 18.86 10.86
N ILE A 118 -5.16 19.41 10.46
CA ILE A 118 -5.08 20.51 9.49
C ILE A 118 -4.90 19.95 8.08
N ILE A 119 -4.00 18.99 7.92
CA ILE A 119 -3.68 18.40 6.62
C ILE A 119 -4.61 17.23 6.24
N HIS A 120 -5.27 16.63 7.22
CA HIS A 120 -6.22 15.54 7.06
C HIS A 120 -7.67 16.05 7.04
N GLN A 121 -7.95 17.03 6.18
CA GLN A 121 -9.33 17.46 5.92
C GLN A 121 -9.72 17.10 4.48
N PRO A 122 -10.93 16.57 4.22
CA PRO A 122 -11.40 16.28 2.86
C PRO A 122 -11.33 17.50 1.94
N THR A 123 -11.49 18.70 2.53
CA THR A 123 -11.44 20.00 1.86
C THR A 123 -10.04 20.40 1.37
N VAL A 124 -8.97 19.87 2.01
CA VAL A 124 -7.59 20.00 1.50
C VAL A 124 -7.47 19.46 0.08
N ALA A 125 -8.21 18.39 -0.20
CA ALA A 125 -8.18 17.71 -1.47
C ALA A 125 -9.22 18.27 -2.45
N SER A 126 -10.20 19.08 -2.01
CA SER A 126 -11.25 19.63 -2.87
C SER A 126 -10.85 20.93 -3.59
N ILE A 127 -9.61 21.02 -4.09
CA ILE A 127 -9.07 22.19 -4.82
C ILE A 127 -9.72 22.34 -6.21
N ASN A 128 -11.06 22.36 -6.31
CA ASN A 128 -11.73 23.23 -7.26
C ASN A 128 -11.76 24.58 -6.54
N ILE A 129 -10.99 25.61 -6.94
CA ILE A 129 -11.28 26.48 -8.08
C ILE A 129 -12.78 26.85 -8.17
N ASP A 130 -13.49 26.98 -7.04
CA ASP A 130 -14.45 28.08 -6.86
C ASP A 130 -14.91 28.17 -5.40
N SER A 131 -14.67 29.32 -4.79
CA SER A 131 -15.27 29.85 -3.55
C SER A 131 -15.16 29.07 -2.21
N SER A 132 -14.61 29.77 -1.20
CA SER A 132 -14.75 29.61 0.27
C SER A 132 -13.73 28.81 1.09
N TYR A 133 -13.08 27.74 0.59
CA TYR A 133 -12.10 27.00 1.40
C TYR A 133 -10.65 27.30 1.01
N ASN A 134 -10.05 28.30 1.65
CA ASN A 134 -8.66 28.65 1.40
C ASN A 134 -7.71 27.74 2.20
N PHE A 135 -7.48 26.53 1.70
CA PHE A 135 -6.50 25.59 2.24
C PHE A 135 -5.11 26.22 2.39
N SER A 136 -4.74 27.09 1.44
CA SER A 136 -3.50 27.87 1.48
C SER A 136 -3.45 28.77 2.71
N ASP A 137 -4.54 29.43 3.11
CA ASP A 137 -4.60 30.27 4.32
C ASP A 137 -4.44 29.45 5.60
N LYS A 138 -5.05 28.26 5.68
CA LYS A 138 -4.90 27.41 6.88
C LYS A 138 -3.48 26.86 7.00
N ILE A 139 -2.87 26.45 5.90
CA ILE A 139 -1.46 26.05 5.90
C ILE A 139 -0.57 27.26 6.19
N LEU A 140 -0.86 28.45 5.66
CA LEU A 140 -0.20 29.70 5.98
C LEU A 140 -0.15 29.94 7.48
N VAL A 141 -1.31 29.90 8.16
CA VAL A 141 -1.39 30.09 9.61
C VAL A 141 -0.54 29.05 10.36
N VAL A 142 -0.49 27.81 9.89
CA VAL A 142 0.39 26.78 10.47
C VAL A 142 1.85 27.12 10.24
N ILE A 143 2.23 27.43 9.01
CA ILE A 143 3.60 27.77 8.64
C ILE A 143 4.05 29.00 9.44
N GLU A 144 3.24 30.03 9.56
CA GLU A 144 3.51 31.24 10.34
C GLU A 144 3.65 30.93 11.83
N LYS A 145 2.78 30.06 12.39
CA LYS A 145 2.90 29.59 13.78
C LYS A 145 4.14 28.74 14.01
N LEU A 146 4.60 27.98 13.01
CA LEU A 146 5.85 27.22 13.07
C LEU A 146 7.05 28.16 12.95
N LYS A 147 7.00 29.16 12.05
CA LYS A 147 8.04 30.20 11.87
C LYS A 147 8.20 31.07 13.13
N SER A 148 7.10 31.47 13.78
CA SER A 148 7.13 32.34 14.96
C SER A 148 7.75 31.68 16.20
N LYS A 149 7.77 30.35 16.25
CA LYS A 149 8.44 29.57 17.30
C LYS A 149 9.97 29.50 17.15
N ARG A 150 10.56 30.23 16.20
CA ARG A 150 12.01 30.31 15.94
C ARG A 150 12.70 28.96 15.70
N THR A 151 11.96 27.94 15.28
CA THR A 151 12.53 26.71 14.76
C THR A 151 12.89 26.94 13.29
N ASN A 152 14.18 27.07 13.01
CA ASN A 152 14.82 27.31 11.71
C ASN A 152 14.65 26.15 10.67
N ASN A 153 13.48 25.52 10.65
CA ASN A 153 13.42 24.06 10.55
C ASN A 153 12.57 23.62 9.36
N ASN A 154 13.03 22.53 8.73
CA ASN A 154 12.30 21.83 7.69
C ASN A 154 10.86 21.54 8.14
N ILE A 155 9.92 21.36 7.21
CA ILE A 155 8.53 21.10 7.55
C ILE A 155 8.17 19.69 7.12
N PHE A 156 7.49 18.94 7.98
CA PHE A 156 6.93 17.62 7.68
C PHE A 156 5.41 17.63 7.77
N GLY A 157 4.74 17.04 6.77
CA GLY A 157 3.29 16.80 6.77
C GLY A 157 2.93 15.46 6.15
N SER A 158 1.76 14.91 6.50
CA SER A 158 1.30 13.61 5.99
C SER A 158 -0.20 13.56 5.77
N SER A 159 -0.64 13.27 4.54
CA SER A 159 -2.07 13.17 4.21
C SER A 159 -2.38 12.13 3.12
N GLU A 160 -3.32 11.23 3.41
CA GLU A 160 -3.89 10.31 2.42
C GLU A 160 -4.90 10.98 1.48
N TYR A 161 -5.43 12.15 1.82
CA TYR A 161 -6.40 12.85 0.96
C TYR A 161 -5.74 13.51 -0.25
N LEU A 162 -4.47 13.90 -0.11
CA LEU A 162 -3.65 14.46 -1.19
C LEU A 162 -3.32 13.43 -2.28
N TYR A 163 -3.68 12.16 -2.10
CA TYR A 163 -3.57 11.15 -3.13
C TYR A 163 -4.76 11.15 -4.11
N ARG A 164 -5.99 11.31 -3.61
CA ARG A 164 -7.23 10.96 -4.34
C ARG A 164 -7.74 12.03 -5.32
N LYS A 165 -7.37 13.30 -5.14
CA LYS A 165 -8.00 14.44 -5.85
C LYS A 165 -7.10 15.15 -6.88
N PHE A 166 -5.90 14.64 -7.14
CA PHE A 166 -5.11 15.07 -8.30
C PHE A 166 -5.31 14.23 -9.60
N PRO A 167 -6.40 13.46 -9.83
CA PRO A 167 -6.39 12.42 -10.86
C PRO A 167 -6.60 12.92 -12.30
N ARG A 168 -6.63 14.23 -12.57
CA ARG A 168 -6.97 14.72 -13.93
C ARG A 168 -5.97 15.66 -14.59
N SER A 169 -5.03 16.27 -13.85
CA SER A 169 -3.95 17.04 -14.46
C SER A 169 -2.81 17.35 -13.48
N ASP A 170 -1.61 17.43 -14.02
CA ASP A 170 -0.42 18.09 -13.45
C ASP A 170 -0.73 19.47 -12.82
N LYS A 171 -1.73 20.18 -13.34
CA LYS A 171 -2.17 21.51 -12.87
C LYS A 171 -2.49 21.55 -11.38
N GLY A 172 -3.07 20.48 -10.82
CA GLY A 172 -3.42 20.46 -9.40
C GLY A 172 -2.17 20.46 -8.51
N CYS A 173 -1.19 19.61 -8.81
CA CYS A 173 0.05 19.59 -8.03
C CYS A 173 0.87 20.88 -8.26
N SER A 174 0.98 21.33 -9.50
CA SER A 174 1.70 22.57 -9.83
C SER A 174 1.08 23.79 -9.15
N SER A 175 -0.26 23.87 -9.06
CA SER A 175 -0.96 24.91 -8.31
C SER A 175 -0.66 24.82 -6.82
N LEU A 176 -0.68 23.62 -6.24
CA LEU A 176 -0.34 23.42 -4.84
C LEU A 176 1.12 23.82 -4.56
N LYS A 177 2.08 23.36 -5.37
CA LYS A 177 3.50 23.74 -5.25
C LYS A 177 3.65 25.26 -5.35
N ARG A 178 3.02 25.90 -6.33
CA ARG A 178 3.08 27.36 -6.49
C ARG A 178 2.53 28.09 -5.28
N ASN A 179 1.38 27.64 -4.75
CA ASN A 179 0.76 28.27 -3.59
C ASN A 179 1.61 28.04 -2.33
N LEU A 180 1.98 26.79 -2.04
CA LEU A 180 2.78 26.43 -0.86
C LEU A 180 4.17 27.08 -0.89
N LEU A 181 4.89 26.96 -2.00
CA LEU A 181 6.21 27.57 -2.11
C LEU A 181 6.13 29.09 -2.17
N GLY A 182 5.16 29.67 -2.90
CA GLY A 182 4.97 31.12 -2.95
C GLY A 182 4.66 31.75 -1.58
N ILE A 183 3.97 31.01 -0.71
CA ILE A 183 3.78 31.33 0.70
C ILE A 183 5.10 31.27 1.47
N MET A 184 5.86 30.20 1.26
CA MET A 184 7.05 29.89 2.05
C MET A 184 8.26 30.76 1.68
N THR A 185 8.34 31.23 0.44
CA THR A 185 9.41 32.09 -0.12
C THR A 185 9.22 33.59 0.14
N LYS A 186 8.31 33.98 1.05
CA LYS A 186 8.27 35.37 1.55
C LYS A 186 9.47 35.58 2.48
N GLY A 187 10.49 36.29 1.99
CA GLY A 187 11.84 36.38 2.55
C GLY A 187 12.83 35.59 1.70
N ASN A 188 14.13 35.90 1.71
CA ASN A 188 15.17 35.26 0.87
C ASN A 188 15.41 33.75 1.16
N GLU A 189 14.39 33.02 1.59
CA GLU A 189 14.38 31.60 1.91
C GLU A 189 14.01 30.79 0.65
N HIS A 190 14.85 29.81 0.31
CA HIS A 190 14.56 28.87 -0.77
C HIS A 190 14.02 27.58 -0.18
N TRP A 191 12.94 27.05 -0.74
CA TRP A 191 12.30 25.83 -0.26
C TRP A 191 12.27 24.76 -1.34
N LYS A 192 12.62 23.53 -0.96
CA LYS A 192 12.53 22.34 -1.80
C LYS A 192 11.38 21.44 -1.33
N LEU A 193 10.44 21.16 -2.22
CA LEU A 193 9.37 20.20 -2.01
C LEU A 193 9.89 18.77 -2.24
N HIS A 194 9.98 18.01 -1.15
CA HIS A 194 10.33 16.59 -1.18
C HIS A 194 9.08 15.77 -0.92
N ILE A 195 8.72 14.90 -1.85
CA ILE A 195 7.58 13.99 -1.67
C ILE A 195 8.08 12.67 -1.13
N VAL A 196 7.42 12.17 -0.08
CA VAL A 196 7.61 10.79 0.37
C VAL A 196 6.40 9.99 -0.08
N PHE A 197 6.59 9.10 -1.04
CA PHE A 197 5.53 8.27 -1.59
C PHE A 197 5.62 6.86 -1.02
N THR A 198 4.60 6.44 -0.27
CA THR A 198 4.59 5.08 0.27
C THR A 198 4.03 4.12 -0.78
N TYR A 199 4.84 3.12 -1.14
CA TYR A 199 4.50 2.11 -2.14
C TYR A 199 4.09 0.80 -1.46
N ARG A 200 2.96 0.24 -1.87
CA ARG A 200 2.55 -1.13 -1.56
C ARG A 200 2.12 -1.79 -2.87
N ARG A 201 2.51 -3.05 -3.08
CA ARG A 201 2.08 -3.82 -4.27
C ARG A 201 0.56 -3.76 -4.44
N LEU A 202 0.07 -3.49 -5.64
CA LEU A 202 -1.37 -3.28 -5.89
C LEU A 202 -2.18 -4.51 -5.51
N TYR A 203 -1.65 -5.70 -5.74
CA TYR A 203 -2.35 -6.93 -5.35
C TYR A 203 -2.58 -7.06 -3.84
N ASP A 204 -1.81 -6.37 -3.00
CA ASP A 204 -2.05 -6.32 -1.55
C ASP A 204 -3.02 -5.20 -1.14
N VAL A 205 -3.06 -4.14 -1.95
CA VAL A 205 -3.97 -3.01 -1.79
C VAL A 205 -5.40 -3.44 -2.10
N TRP A 206 -5.64 -4.17 -3.19
CA TRP A 206 -7.01 -4.49 -3.63
C TRP A 206 -7.85 -5.28 -2.60
N PRO A 207 -7.37 -6.37 -1.96
CA PRO A 207 -8.13 -7.04 -0.91
C PRO A 207 -8.39 -6.12 0.29
N SER A 208 -7.42 -5.26 0.63
CA SER A 208 -7.57 -4.27 1.70
C SER A 208 -8.63 -3.22 1.36
N HIS A 209 -8.72 -2.85 0.09
CA HIS A 209 -9.69 -1.89 -0.45
C HIS A 209 -11.10 -2.50 -0.49
N TRP A 210 -11.25 -3.71 -1.06
CA TRP A 210 -12.49 -4.49 -1.01
C TRP A 210 -12.98 -4.66 0.43
N ASN A 211 -12.10 -5.08 1.34
CA ASN A 211 -12.45 -5.23 2.74
C ASN A 211 -12.95 -3.91 3.36
N GLN A 212 -12.34 -2.78 3.02
CA GLN A 212 -12.78 -1.47 3.51
C GLN A 212 -14.12 -1.02 2.95
N MET A 213 -14.39 -1.29 1.67
CA MET A 213 -15.65 -0.93 1.00
C MET A 213 -16.85 -1.67 1.62
N PHE A 214 -16.63 -2.91 2.07
CA PHE A 214 -17.69 -3.76 2.60
C PHE A 214 -17.64 -3.95 4.13
N LYS A 215 -16.72 -3.27 4.83
CA LYS A 215 -16.68 -3.28 6.30
C LYS A 215 -17.92 -2.60 6.84
N PHE A 216 -18.61 -3.25 7.78
CA PHE A 216 -19.64 -2.61 8.60
C PHE A 216 -19.03 -1.36 9.25
N HIS A 217 -19.43 -0.17 8.81
CA HIS A 217 -19.03 1.02 9.54
C HIS A 217 -19.75 0.97 10.89
N ARG A 218 -19.06 1.35 11.95
CA ARG A 218 -19.67 1.56 13.25
C ARG A 218 -19.54 3.04 13.58
N ASN A 219 -20.60 3.66 14.08
CA ASN A 219 -20.53 5.03 14.54
C ASN A 219 -19.69 5.09 15.83
N LYS A 220 -19.50 6.29 16.38
CA LYS A 220 -18.69 6.49 17.60
C LYS A 220 -19.21 5.68 18.80
N ASN A 221 -20.48 5.26 18.78
CA ASN A 221 -21.13 4.46 19.83
C ASN A 221 -21.04 2.95 19.56
N GLY A 222 -20.27 2.53 18.55
CA GLY A 222 -20.15 1.12 18.16
C GLY A 222 -21.36 0.56 17.41
N ILE A 223 -22.36 1.38 17.09
CA ILE A 223 -23.57 0.94 16.37
C ILE A 223 -23.22 0.82 14.89
N ALA A 224 -23.56 -0.30 14.26
CA ALA A 224 -23.39 -0.46 12.83
C ALA A 224 -24.18 0.62 12.08
N VAL A 225 -23.48 1.42 11.29
CA VAL A 225 -24.02 2.42 10.36
C VAL A 225 -23.56 2.01 8.96
N GLY A 226 -24.47 1.92 8.01
CA GLY A 226 -24.12 1.64 6.62
C GLY A 226 -24.89 0.48 6.00
N LEU A 227 -24.76 0.37 4.68
CA LEU A 227 -25.62 -0.40 3.77
C LEU A 227 -25.65 -1.92 4.00
N ASN A 228 -24.88 -2.46 4.95
CA ASN A 228 -24.81 -3.90 5.19
C ASN A 228 -25.60 -4.35 6.43
N THR A 229 -26.34 -3.46 7.09
CA THR A 229 -27.12 -3.79 8.30
C THR A 229 -28.36 -4.63 8.02
N ASP A 230 -29.02 -4.33 6.91
CA ASP A 230 -30.32 -4.91 6.56
C ASP A 230 -30.17 -6.04 5.54
N TRP A 231 -31.23 -6.83 5.37
CA TRP A 231 -31.28 -7.83 4.32
C TRP A 231 -31.35 -7.18 2.94
N PRO A 232 -30.91 -7.86 1.86
CA PRO A 232 -30.98 -7.28 0.52
C PRO A 232 -32.40 -6.86 0.09
N GLU A 233 -33.43 -7.63 0.45
CA GLU A 233 -34.83 -7.25 0.18
C GLU A 233 -35.30 -6.00 0.95
N ASP A 234 -34.67 -5.70 2.09
CA ASP A 234 -34.96 -4.55 2.94
C ASP A 234 -34.11 -3.31 2.58
N GLY A 235 -33.44 -3.32 1.42
CA GLY A 235 -32.56 -2.24 0.96
C GLY A 235 -31.10 -2.37 1.41
N GLY A 236 -30.71 -3.49 2.00
CA GLY A 236 -29.33 -3.83 2.29
C GLY A 236 -28.51 -4.21 1.05
N ASN A 237 -27.19 -4.22 1.18
CA ASN A 237 -26.27 -4.59 0.10
C ASN A 237 -25.77 -6.04 0.23
N ARG A 238 -25.59 -6.67 -0.93
CA ARG A 238 -24.83 -7.92 -1.07
C ARG A 238 -23.34 -7.61 -1.12
N ILE A 239 -22.53 -8.40 -0.42
CA ILE A 239 -21.07 -8.36 -0.57
C ILE A 239 -20.68 -9.33 -1.70
N PRO A 240 -20.18 -8.85 -2.85
CA PRO A 240 -19.74 -9.73 -3.93
C PRO A 240 -18.46 -10.49 -3.54
N PRO A 241 -18.28 -11.75 -3.99
CA PRO A 241 -16.99 -12.43 -3.93
C PRO A 241 -15.86 -11.56 -4.47
N PHE A 242 -14.67 -11.63 -3.85
CA PHE A 242 -13.55 -10.77 -4.24
C PHE A 242 -13.21 -10.89 -5.72
N GLY A 243 -13.22 -12.11 -6.26
CA GLY A 243 -12.95 -12.38 -7.67
C GLY A 243 -13.93 -11.71 -8.64
N GLU A 244 -15.21 -11.60 -8.28
CA GLU A 244 -16.21 -10.91 -9.11
C GLU A 244 -16.02 -9.39 -9.03
N TRP A 245 -15.76 -8.87 -7.83
CA TRP A 245 -15.51 -7.46 -7.62
C TRP A 245 -14.24 -6.97 -8.34
N ILE A 246 -13.12 -7.69 -8.20
CA ILE A 246 -11.84 -7.26 -8.77
C ILE A 246 -11.88 -7.31 -10.30
N TYR A 247 -12.60 -8.26 -10.89
CA TYR A 247 -12.79 -8.32 -12.34
C TYR A 247 -13.40 -7.02 -12.88
N GLN A 248 -14.50 -6.56 -12.27
CA GLN A 248 -15.14 -5.29 -12.63
C GLN A 248 -14.26 -4.08 -12.30
N TYR A 249 -13.57 -4.12 -11.16
CA TYR A 249 -12.70 -3.03 -10.72
C TYR A 249 -11.52 -2.80 -11.69
N LEU A 250 -10.94 -3.86 -12.24
CA LEU A 250 -9.83 -3.78 -13.20
C LEU A 250 -10.25 -3.27 -14.59
N ASP A 251 -11.54 -3.30 -14.92
CA ASP A 251 -12.07 -2.67 -16.13
C ASP A 251 -12.20 -1.14 -15.97
N ASN A 252 -12.34 -0.65 -14.74
CA ASN A 252 -12.40 0.77 -14.43
C ASN A 252 -10.99 1.42 -14.47
N TYR A 253 -10.69 2.14 -15.56
CA TYR A 253 -9.42 2.83 -15.75
C TYR A 253 -9.10 3.86 -14.65
N GLU A 254 -10.10 4.62 -14.20
CA GLU A 254 -9.89 5.61 -13.14
C GLU A 254 -9.42 4.92 -11.85
N SER A 255 -9.97 3.75 -11.55
CA SER A 255 -9.66 3.00 -10.33
C SER A 255 -8.31 2.29 -10.39
N LYS A 256 -8.00 1.61 -11.50
CA LYS A 256 -6.79 0.76 -11.59
C LYS A 256 -5.48 1.54 -11.72
N GLU A 257 -5.52 2.73 -12.31
CA GLU A 257 -4.34 3.58 -12.56
C GLU A 257 -4.21 4.74 -11.56
N ALA A 258 -5.10 4.85 -10.56
CA ALA A 258 -5.08 5.98 -9.62
C ALA A 258 -3.75 6.13 -8.88
N ASP A 259 -3.17 5.00 -8.43
CA ASP A 259 -1.86 4.94 -7.75
C ASP A 259 -0.74 5.46 -8.66
N LEU A 260 -0.70 5.00 -9.90
CA LEU A 260 0.30 5.41 -10.88
C LEU A 260 0.16 6.88 -11.27
N ARG A 261 -1.07 7.34 -11.51
CA ARG A 261 -1.33 8.75 -11.85
C ARG A 261 -0.91 9.69 -10.72
N ALA A 262 -1.21 9.34 -9.47
CA ALA A 262 -0.78 10.14 -8.34
C ALA A 262 0.75 10.20 -8.25
N TYR A 263 1.43 9.04 -8.33
CA TYR A 263 2.90 9.01 -8.33
C TYR A 263 3.49 9.88 -9.44
N ASN A 264 3.03 9.75 -10.68
CA ASN A 264 3.54 10.52 -11.82
C ASN A 264 3.29 12.02 -11.66
N ALA A 265 2.10 12.41 -11.18
CA ALA A 265 1.78 13.81 -10.93
C ALA A 265 2.72 14.42 -9.88
N TRP A 266 2.92 13.71 -8.77
CA TRP A 266 3.79 14.16 -7.68
C TRP A 266 5.27 14.19 -8.06
N LYS A 267 5.76 13.16 -8.76
CA LYS A 267 7.12 13.11 -9.32
C LYS A 267 7.41 14.28 -10.26
N SER A 268 6.44 14.66 -11.09
CA SER A 268 6.59 15.74 -12.07
C SER A 268 6.66 17.13 -11.43
N CYS A 269 5.89 17.36 -10.36
CA CYS A 269 5.84 18.66 -9.71
C CYS A 269 6.86 18.82 -8.57
N SER A 270 7.30 17.75 -7.91
CA SER A 270 8.24 17.82 -6.78
C SER A 270 9.65 18.19 -7.20
N ASP A 271 10.46 18.70 -6.26
CA ASP A 271 11.91 18.85 -6.49
C ASP A 271 12.64 17.51 -6.31
N ASP A 272 12.09 16.65 -5.45
CA ASP A 272 12.55 15.27 -5.26
C ASP A 272 11.39 14.37 -4.78
N ILE A 273 11.48 13.07 -5.07
CA ILE A 273 10.54 12.05 -4.60
C ILE A 273 11.27 10.82 -4.07
N THR A 274 11.06 10.55 -2.78
CA THR A 274 11.53 9.34 -2.13
C THR A 274 10.40 8.32 -2.06
N VAL A 275 10.66 7.09 -2.53
CA VAL A 275 9.70 5.99 -2.43
C VAL A 275 10.02 5.11 -1.23
N VAL A 276 9.07 5.00 -0.30
CA VAL A 276 9.15 4.05 0.83
C VAL A 276 8.38 2.78 0.45
N ASN A 277 9.10 1.73 0.06
CA ASN A 277 8.48 0.44 -0.26
C ASN A 277 8.05 -0.29 1.03
N PHE A 278 6.75 -0.52 1.21
CA PHE A 278 6.17 -1.24 2.34
C PHE A 278 6.74 -2.66 2.53
N HIS A 279 7.17 -3.29 1.44
CA HIS A 279 7.59 -4.70 1.43
C HIS A 279 9.07 -4.91 1.71
N ASP A 280 9.88 -3.85 1.66
CA ASP A 280 11.26 -3.92 2.12
C ASP A 280 11.25 -3.61 3.63
N THR A 281 11.51 -4.60 4.48
CA THR A 281 11.48 -4.42 5.94
C THR A 281 12.83 -4.01 6.51
N LYS A 282 13.84 -3.76 5.66
CA LYS A 282 15.23 -3.61 6.09
C LYS A 282 15.72 -2.17 6.02
N VAL A 283 16.39 -1.73 7.09
CA VAL A 283 17.13 -0.47 7.15
C VAL A 283 18.60 -0.77 7.42
N TYR A 284 19.49 -0.17 6.63
CA TYR A 284 20.93 -0.28 6.80
C TYR A 284 21.39 0.79 7.79
N LEU A 285 22.08 0.38 8.84
CA LEU A 285 22.57 1.30 9.87
C LEU A 285 23.87 1.99 9.42
N PRO A 286 24.08 3.27 9.76
CA PRO A 286 25.29 4.01 9.39
C PRO A 286 26.59 3.42 9.93
N ASN A 287 26.52 2.67 11.03
CA ASN A 287 27.66 2.03 11.69
C ASN A 287 28.13 0.73 11.00
N GLY A 288 27.47 0.32 9.91
CA GLY A 288 27.88 -0.86 9.13
C GLY A 288 27.49 -2.21 9.73
N THR A 289 26.68 -2.29 10.79
CA THR A 289 26.28 -3.55 11.44
C THR A 289 25.26 -4.39 10.63
N GLY A 290 25.18 -4.18 9.33
CA GLY A 290 24.22 -4.85 8.45
C GLY A 290 22.79 -4.28 8.54
N PRO A 291 21.85 -4.86 7.76
CA PRO A 291 20.45 -4.44 7.77
C PRO A 291 19.70 -4.97 9.00
N VAL A 292 18.84 -4.14 9.58
CA VAL A 292 17.92 -4.50 10.67
C VAL A 292 16.49 -4.54 10.13
N GLU A 293 15.70 -5.53 10.56
CA GLU A 293 14.27 -5.58 10.27
C GLU A 293 13.50 -4.59 11.15
N VAL A 294 12.66 -3.78 10.53
CA VAL A 294 11.93 -2.69 11.19
C VAL A 294 10.50 -2.59 10.70
N ASP A 295 9.64 -1.97 11.51
CA ASP A 295 8.27 -1.66 11.11
C ASP A 295 8.19 -0.53 10.06
N LEU A 296 6.98 -0.31 9.53
CA LEU A 296 6.75 0.71 8.50
C LEU A 296 7.12 2.11 8.98
N ALA A 297 6.78 2.51 10.21
CA ALA A 297 7.00 3.88 10.67
C ALA A 297 8.48 4.16 10.91
N THR A 298 9.20 3.20 11.49
CA THR A 298 10.65 3.26 11.67
C THR A 298 11.32 3.38 10.31
N LYS A 299 10.95 2.52 9.34
CA LYS A 299 11.46 2.64 7.98
C LYS A 299 11.13 4.00 7.35
N PHE A 300 9.89 4.45 7.52
CA PHE A 300 9.43 5.72 6.98
C PHE A 300 10.25 6.89 7.52
N ALA A 301 10.51 6.93 8.83
CA ALA A 301 11.34 7.95 9.43
C ALA A 301 12.79 7.87 8.91
N CYS A 302 13.38 6.67 8.87
CA CYS A 302 14.77 6.47 8.48
C CYS A 302 15.05 6.73 7.00
N LYS A 303 14.16 6.32 6.09
CA LYS A 303 14.36 6.48 4.64
C LYS A 303 13.60 7.66 4.04
N GLY A 304 12.41 7.96 4.56
CA GLY A 304 11.49 8.93 3.97
C GLY A 304 11.72 10.37 4.43
N ILE A 305 12.05 10.60 5.71
CA ILE A 305 12.24 11.95 6.25
C ILE A 305 13.74 12.28 6.22
N ILE A 306 14.16 13.05 5.21
CA ILE A 306 15.57 13.39 4.99
C ILE A 306 16.15 14.10 6.21
N GLY A 307 17.25 13.58 6.75
CA GLY A 307 17.93 14.16 7.91
C GLY A 307 17.29 13.85 9.28
N ALA A 308 16.28 12.97 9.34
CA ALA A 308 15.62 12.60 10.60
C ALA A 308 16.40 11.55 11.43
N SER A 309 17.67 11.83 11.70
CA SER A 309 18.60 10.88 12.32
C SER A 309 18.26 10.53 13.78
N HIS A 310 17.86 11.51 14.59
CA HIS A 310 17.46 11.32 15.97
C HIS A 310 16.14 10.56 16.05
N THR A 311 15.19 10.89 15.17
CA THR A 311 13.90 10.20 15.07
C THR A 311 14.08 8.75 14.65
N CYS A 312 14.86 8.49 13.60
CA CYS A 312 15.20 7.14 13.16
C CYS A 312 15.86 6.32 14.29
N SER A 313 16.88 6.89 14.95
CA SER A 313 17.60 6.23 16.04
C SER A 313 16.69 5.92 17.24
N PHE A 314 15.80 6.85 17.59
CA PHE A 314 14.82 6.64 18.65
C PHE A 314 13.87 5.48 18.30
N LEU A 315 13.32 5.46 17.09
CA LEU A 315 12.40 4.41 16.65
C LEU A 315 13.07 3.03 16.56
N LEU A 316 14.34 2.98 16.17
CA LEU A 316 15.14 1.75 16.16
C LEU A 316 15.36 1.15 17.57
N GLN A 317 15.33 1.97 18.61
CA GLN A 317 15.49 1.53 20.01
C GLN A 317 14.15 1.15 20.66
N GLN A 318 13.02 1.48 20.03
CA GLN A 318 11.70 1.13 20.55
C GLN A 318 11.40 -0.34 20.20
N GLU A 319 11.64 -1.23 21.15
CA GLU A 319 11.10 -2.59 21.06
C GLU A 319 9.57 -2.51 21.13
N ASN A 320 8.89 -2.85 20.04
CA ASN A 320 7.43 -2.91 19.96
C ASN A 320 6.72 -1.57 20.19
N LEU A 321 6.82 -0.64 19.23
CA LEU A 321 5.70 0.30 19.04
C LEU A 321 4.45 -0.54 18.81
N GLN A 322 3.62 -0.71 19.85
CA GLN A 322 2.46 -1.57 19.77
C GLN A 322 1.60 -1.18 18.56
N GLU A 323 1.67 -1.98 17.50
CA GLU A 323 0.78 -1.83 16.38
C GLU A 323 -0.62 -2.09 16.93
N LYS A 324 -1.43 -1.03 17.03
CA LYS A 324 -2.88 -1.21 17.18
C LYS A 324 -3.35 -1.94 15.94
N HIS A 325 -3.41 -3.26 16.05
CA HIS A 325 -3.83 -4.13 14.97
C HIS A 325 -5.25 -3.72 14.57
N ASN A 326 -5.43 -3.33 13.30
CA ASN A 326 -6.74 -3.13 12.72
C ASN A 326 -7.06 -4.40 11.93
N PRO A 327 -7.58 -5.46 12.61
CA PRO A 327 -7.77 -6.74 11.95
C PRO A 327 -8.65 -6.57 10.71
N SER A 328 -8.25 -7.24 9.63
CA SER A 328 -9.13 -7.46 8.49
C SER A 328 -10.42 -8.12 8.96
N VAL A 329 -11.55 -7.72 8.39
CA VAL A 329 -12.83 -8.36 8.73
C VAL A 329 -13.04 -9.51 7.76
N ASN A 330 -13.24 -10.71 8.29
CA ASN A 330 -13.69 -11.82 7.46
C ASN A 330 -15.16 -11.58 7.09
N HIS A 331 -15.43 -11.33 5.80
CA HIS A 331 -16.77 -11.12 5.25
C HIS A 331 -17.51 -12.42 4.92
N GLY A 332 -16.83 -13.57 4.91
CA GLY A 332 -17.42 -14.88 4.62
C GLY A 332 -18.69 -15.19 5.43
N PRO A 333 -18.70 -15.00 6.76
CA PRO A 333 -19.89 -15.22 7.58
C PRO A 333 -21.10 -14.39 7.15
N ASP A 334 -20.89 -13.15 6.71
CA ASP A 334 -21.97 -12.28 6.27
C ASP A 334 -22.48 -12.65 4.87
N MET A 335 -21.55 -12.95 3.94
CA MET A 335 -21.91 -13.48 2.62
C MET A 335 -22.75 -14.76 2.76
N LEU A 336 -22.39 -15.62 3.71
CA LEU A 336 -23.10 -16.87 3.98
C LEU A 336 -24.48 -16.62 4.62
N ALA A 337 -24.58 -15.67 5.56
CA ALA A 337 -25.85 -15.27 6.15
C ALA A 337 -26.83 -14.79 5.09
N VAL A 338 -26.40 -13.89 4.21
CA VAL A 338 -27.22 -13.36 3.12
C VAL A 338 -27.67 -14.49 2.18
N HIS A 339 -26.75 -15.36 1.74
CA HIS A 339 -27.11 -16.43 0.82
C HIS A 339 -28.09 -17.44 1.44
N ALA A 340 -27.92 -17.77 2.73
CA ALA A 340 -28.82 -18.66 3.45
C ALA A 340 -30.22 -18.04 3.61
N HIS A 341 -30.32 -16.73 3.88
CA HIS A 341 -31.58 -16.00 3.97
C HIS A 341 -32.35 -16.05 2.65
N GLU A 342 -31.69 -15.68 1.56
CA GLU A 342 -32.27 -15.70 0.21
C GLU A 342 -32.68 -17.10 -0.26
N SER A 343 -32.09 -18.14 0.34
CA SER A 343 -32.41 -19.55 0.06
C SER A 343 -33.51 -20.09 0.98
N GLY A 344 -34.12 -19.27 1.84
CA GLY A 344 -35.17 -19.68 2.79
C GLY A 344 -34.67 -20.55 3.95
N LEU A 345 -33.36 -20.58 4.21
CA LEU A 345 -32.78 -21.34 5.33
C LEU A 345 -32.80 -20.56 6.66
N ILE A 346 -33.21 -19.28 6.63
CA ILE A 346 -33.34 -18.42 7.80
C ILE A 346 -34.72 -17.80 7.76
N SER A 347 -35.46 -17.91 8.88
CA SER A 347 -36.81 -17.36 9.01
C SER A 347 -36.81 -15.81 8.98
N PRO A 348 -37.84 -15.14 8.41
CA PRO A 348 -37.88 -13.67 8.22
C PRO A 348 -37.80 -12.77 9.47
N GLY A 349 -37.81 -13.32 10.68
CA GLY A 349 -37.72 -12.56 11.94
C GLY A 349 -36.29 -12.28 12.42
N TRP A 350 -35.28 -12.87 11.78
CA TRP A 350 -33.89 -12.74 12.24
C TRP A 350 -33.21 -11.50 11.67
N LYS A 351 -32.45 -10.79 12.50
CA LYS A 351 -31.59 -9.68 12.04
C LYS A 351 -30.28 -10.21 11.46
N ARG A 352 -29.84 -9.67 10.31
CA ARG A 352 -28.57 -10.04 9.63
C ARG A 352 -27.36 -10.06 10.56
N GLU A 353 -27.16 -9.03 11.38
CA GLU A 353 -26.04 -8.99 12.34
C GLU A 353 -26.06 -10.18 13.33
N LYS A 354 -27.25 -10.56 13.82
CA LYS A 354 -27.39 -11.69 14.75
C LYS A 354 -27.07 -13.02 14.07
N VAL A 355 -27.52 -13.20 12.83
CA VAL A 355 -27.21 -14.39 12.01
C VAL A 355 -25.71 -14.47 11.77
N THR A 356 -25.11 -13.40 11.25
CA THR A 356 -23.66 -13.30 10.99
C THR A 356 -22.84 -13.57 12.26
N GLY A 357 -23.28 -13.07 13.41
CA GLY A 357 -22.66 -13.36 14.71
C GLY A 357 -22.76 -14.83 15.15
N LYS A 358 -23.89 -15.51 14.88
CA LYS A 358 -24.02 -16.95 15.13
C LYS A 358 -23.13 -17.78 14.20
N ILE A 359 -23.07 -17.44 12.91
CA ILE A 359 -22.17 -18.10 11.95
C ILE A 359 -20.70 -17.95 12.38
N LYS A 360 -20.28 -16.75 12.79
CA LYS A 360 -18.92 -16.51 13.32
C LYS A 360 -18.59 -17.40 14.51
N ARG A 361 -19.52 -17.54 15.46
CA ARG A 361 -19.33 -18.40 16.64
C ARG A 361 -19.30 -19.88 16.28
N TYR A 362 -20.19 -20.32 15.39
CA TYR A 362 -20.18 -21.70 14.88
C TYR A 362 -18.85 -22.03 14.18
N VAL A 363 -18.33 -21.07 13.43
CA VAL A 363 -17.04 -21.20 12.77
C VAL A 363 -15.89 -21.27 13.76
N ALA A 364 -15.89 -20.40 14.78
CA ALA A 364 -14.87 -20.46 15.81
C ALA A 364 -14.90 -21.77 16.62
N SER A 365 -16.08 -22.37 16.85
CA SER A 365 -16.22 -23.57 17.68
C SER A 365 -15.83 -24.88 17.00
N LYS A 366 -15.72 -24.92 15.67
CA LYS A 366 -15.38 -26.14 14.92
C LYS A 366 -13.89 -26.35 14.69
N ASN A 367 -13.03 -25.38 15.06
CA ASN A 367 -11.56 -25.37 14.91
C ASN A 367 -11.07 -25.98 13.55
N PRO A 368 -9.84 -26.50 13.31
CA PRO A 368 -9.14 -26.34 12.02
C PRO A 368 -9.80 -26.98 10.80
N GLU A 369 -10.85 -27.79 10.94
CA GLU A 369 -11.68 -28.26 9.82
C GLU A 369 -12.24 -27.11 8.96
N ILE A 370 -12.34 -25.89 9.48
CA ILE A 370 -12.83 -24.73 8.69
C ILE A 370 -11.78 -24.14 7.74
N SER A 371 -10.51 -24.49 7.90
CA SER A 371 -9.53 -24.29 6.80
C SER A 371 -9.91 -25.06 5.52
N SER A 372 -10.90 -25.98 5.59
CA SER A 372 -11.46 -26.74 4.47
C SER A 372 -12.80 -26.21 3.92
N LEU A 373 -13.29 -25.05 4.38
CA LEU A 373 -14.48 -24.47 3.75
C LEU A 373 -14.22 -24.24 2.27
N PRO A 374 -15.16 -24.55 1.37
CA PRO A 374 -15.03 -24.27 -0.04
C PRO A 374 -14.71 -22.79 -0.25
N MET A 375 -13.63 -22.53 -0.98
CA MET A 375 -13.19 -21.20 -1.33
C MET A 375 -13.40 -20.98 -2.82
N ARG A 376 -13.94 -19.82 -3.17
CA ARG A 376 -14.05 -19.34 -4.54
C ARG A 376 -12.97 -18.30 -4.80
N CYS A 377 -12.04 -18.64 -5.68
CA CYS A 377 -10.94 -17.79 -6.09
C CYS A 377 -11.24 -17.11 -7.44
N PRO A 378 -10.56 -16.00 -7.77
CA PRO A 378 -10.61 -15.43 -9.12
C PRO A 378 -10.10 -16.45 -10.15
N ASN A 379 -10.62 -16.40 -11.38
CA ASN A 379 -10.15 -17.26 -12.47
C ASN A 379 -8.74 -16.86 -12.96
N ALA A 380 -8.10 -17.73 -13.73
CA ALA A 380 -6.74 -17.52 -14.22
C ALA A 380 -6.58 -16.20 -14.99
N THR A 381 -7.54 -15.85 -15.85
CA THR A 381 -7.53 -14.57 -16.59
C THR A 381 -7.53 -13.37 -15.65
N THR A 382 -8.34 -13.40 -14.60
CA THR A 382 -8.42 -12.30 -13.61
C THR A 382 -7.12 -12.21 -12.81
N LEU A 383 -6.58 -13.35 -12.37
CA LEU A 383 -5.29 -13.40 -11.66
C LEU A 383 -4.14 -12.87 -12.51
N GLN A 384 -4.10 -13.21 -13.80
CA GLN A 384 -3.08 -12.70 -14.72
C GLN A 384 -3.20 -11.18 -14.88
N ARG A 385 -4.42 -10.66 -15.07
CA ARG A 385 -4.65 -9.20 -15.14
C ARG A 385 -4.22 -8.49 -13.85
N MET A 386 -4.52 -9.07 -12.69
CA MET A 386 -4.08 -8.56 -11.39
C MET A 386 -2.55 -8.48 -11.30
N TYR A 387 -1.88 -9.57 -11.69
CA TYR A 387 -0.42 -9.66 -11.73
C TYR A 387 0.17 -8.58 -12.65
N ASP A 388 -0.29 -8.50 -13.90
CA ASP A 388 0.23 -7.57 -14.91
C ASP A 388 0.05 -6.11 -14.48
N CYS A 389 -1.13 -5.75 -13.96
CA CYS A 389 -1.39 -4.40 -13.45
C CYS A 389 -0.49 -4.07 -12.26
N SER A 390 -0.33 -4.99 -11.31
CA SER A 390 0.50 -4.76 -10.13
C SER A 390 2.00 -4.69 -10.49
N LEU A 391 2.45 -5.50 -11.43
CA LEU A 391 3.84 -5.50 -11.92
C LEU A 391 4.14 -4.22 -12.70
N LYS A 392 3.22 -3.78 -13.58
CA LYS A 392 3.33 -2.51 -14.30
C LYS A 392 3.53 -1.35 -13.32
N PHE A 393 2.69 -1.26 -12.29
CA PHE A 393 2.81 -0.22 -11.27
C PHE A 393 4.14 -0.30 -10.52
N GLN A 394 4.59 -1.50 -10.12
CA GLN A 394 5.89 -1.66 -9.46
C GLN A 394 7.03 -1.13 -10.32
N LYS A 395 7.08 -1.52 -11.60
CA LYS A 395 8.13 -1.10 -12.54
C LYS A 395 8.15 0.41 -12.76
N SER A 396 6.99 1.07 -12.69
CA SER A 396 6.91 2.52 -12.85
C SER A 396 7.35 3.29 -11.60
N VAL A 397 7.07 2.77 -10.41
CA VAL A 397 7.33 3.47 -9.15
C VAL A 397 8.72 3.17 -8.59
N LEU A 398 9.15 1.90 -8.64
CA LEU A 398 10.45 1.47 -8.17
C LEU A 398 11.43 1.50 -9.34
N VAL A 399 12.13 2.62 -9.50
CA VAL A 399 13.29 2.73 -10.38
C VAL A 399 14.52 2.41 -9.54
N ALA A 400 14.89 1.14 -9.46
CA ALA A 400 15.98 0.69 -8.60
C ALA A 400 17.21 0.28 -9.41
N GLU A 401 18.38 0.45 -8.81
CA GLU A 401 19.66 -0.05 -9.34
C GLU A 401 19.67 -1.58 -9.49
N ASN A 402 18.82 -2.30 -8.74
CA ASN A 402 18.70 -3.76 -8.79
C ASN A 402 17.27 -4.22 -9.12
N MET A 403 16.82 -3.91 -10.33
CA MET A 403 15.50 -4.33 -10.84
C MET A 403 15.30 -5.84 -10.81
N THR A 404 16.35 -6.63 -11.06
CA THR A 404 16.28 -8.10 -11.06
C THR A 404 15.84 -8.63 -9.70
N GLN A 405 16.48 -8.19 -8.62
CA GLN A 405 16.14 -8.65 -7.27
C GLN A 405 14.72 -8.21 -6.87
N GLN A 406 14.29 -7.01 -7.27
CA GLN A 406 12.94 -6.53 -6.99
C GLN A 406 11.86 -7.30 -7.76
N MET A 407 12.16 -7.75 -8.98
CA MET A 407 11.25 -8.62 -9.74
C MET A 407 11.14 -10.00 -9.10
N LEU A 408 12.26 -10.60 -8.67
CA LEU A 408 12.25 -11.87 -7.93
C LEU A 408 11.44 -11.77 -6.64
N ASP A 409 11.63 -10.69 -5.88
CA ASP A 409 10.89 -10.41 -4.65
C ASP A 409 9.38 -10.23 -4.91
N PHE A 410 9.01 -9.56 -6.00
CA PHE A 410 7.61 -9.42 -6.42
C PHE A 410 6.97 -10.76 -6.75
N ASP A 411 7.63 -11.58 -7.56
CA ASP A 411 7.14 -12.88 -8.02
C ASP A 411 6.99 -13.85 -6.84
N LEU A 412 7.96 -13.84 -5.92
CA LEU A 412 7.91 -14.63 -4.70
C LEU A 412 6.69 -14.23 -3.83
N GLY A 413 6.48 -12.93 -3.63
CA GLY A 413 5.34 -12.46 -2.86
C GLY A 413 4.00 -12.73 -3.55
N TRP A 414 3.93 -12.65 -4.88
CA TRP A 414 2.73 -12.99 -5.64
C TRP A 414 2.40 -14.48 -5.48
N LYS A 415 3.39 -15.35 -5.62
CA LYS A 415 3.24 -16.79 -5.41
C LYS A 415 2.76 -17.11 -3.99
N GLN A 416 3.36 -16.48 -2.98
CA GLN A 416 2.95 -16.64 -1.59
C GLN A 416 1.49 -16.20 -1.38
N ALA A 417 1.07 -15.09 -1.99
CA ALA A 417 -0.32 -14.62 -1.91
C ALA A 417 -1.31 -15.64 -2.52
N LEU A 418 -0.95 -16.31 -3.61
CA LEU A 418 -1.75 -17.38 -4.21
C LEU A 418 -1.83 -18.62 -3.31
N GLU A 419 -0.69 -19.06 -2.77
CA GLU A 419 -0.61 -20.21 -1.86
C GLU A 419 -1.43 -20.00 -0.59
N GLN A 420 -1.44 -18.77 -0.07
CA GLN A 420 -2.24 -18.36 1.08
C GLN A 420 -3.72 -18.13 0.73
N GLN A 421 -4.14 -18.36 -0.53
CA GLN A 421 -5.49 -18.11 -1.00
C GLN A 421 -5.99 -16.69 -0.70
N LYS A 422 -5.08 -15.71 -0.70
CA LYS A 422 -5.33 -14.32 -0.26
C LYS A 422 -6.48 -13.64 -1.02
N PHE A 423 -6.71 -14.06 -2.26
CA PHE A 423 -7.72 -13.49 -3.15
C PHE A 423 -9.03 -14.28 -3.13
N CYS A 424 -9.11 -15.37 -2.38
CA CYS A 424 -10.28 -16.23 -2.37
C CYS A 424 -11.26 -15.79 -1.28
N THR A 425 -12.55 -15.95 -1.54
CA THR A 425 -13.63 -15.75 -0.57
C THR A 425 -14.39 -17.05 -0.38
N TRP A 426 -15.25 -17.15 0.63
CA TRP A 426 -16.08 -18.34 0.83
C TRP A 426 -16.97 -18.60 -0.39
N ASP A 427 -17.01 -19.85 -0.85
CA ASP A 427 -18.01 -20.30 -1.81
C ASP A 427 -19.31 -20.66 -1.08
N VAL A 428 -20.09 -19.62 -0.79
CA VAL A 428 -21.31 -19.74 0.01
C VAL A 428 -22.33 -20.71 -0.61
N LYS A 429 -22.34 -20.85 -1.94
CA LYS A 429 -23.24 -21.77 -2.65
C LYS A 429 -22.88 -23.23 -2.37
N ASP A 430 -21.59 -23.53 -2.26
CA ASP A 430 -21.13 -24.88 -1.93
C ASP A 430 -21.15 -25.16 -0.42
N ILE A 431 -20.94 -24.14 0.41
CA ILE A 431 -21.04 -24.25 1.87
C ILE A 431 -22.45 -24.69 2.29
N VAL A 432 -23.51 -24.00 1.81
CA VAL A 432 -24.90 -24.29 2.23
C VAL A 432 -25.40 -25.67 1.78
N LYS A 433 -24.73 -26.30 0.80
CA LYS A 433 -25.09 -27.65 0.35
C LYS A 433 -24.62 -28.73 1.34
N ARG A 434 -23.60 -28.45 2.15
CA ARG A 434 -23.03 -29.43 3.08
C ARG A 434 -24.00 -29.73 4.23
N LYS A 435 -24.03 -30.99 4.69
CA LYS A 435 -25.02 -31.50 5.65
C LYS A 435 -24.96 -30.75 6.98
N GLU A 436 -23.75 -30.49 7.46
CA GLU A 436 -23.49 -29.80 8.73
C GLU A 436 -24.03 -28.36 8.73
N TRP A 437 -23.96 -27.66 7.59
CA TRP A 437 -24.48 -26.31 7.47
C TRP A 437 -26.00 -26.27 7.38
N LYS A 438 -26.61 -27.20 6.63
CA LYS A 438 -28.07 -27.36 6.63
C LYS A 438 -28.60 -27.61 8.04
N GLN A 439 -27.95 -28.51 8.78
CA GLN A 439 -28.29 -28.80 10.17
C GLN A 439 -28.11 -27.58 11.07
N PHE A 440 -27.00 -26.84 10.92
CA PHE A 440 -26.76 -25.62 11.67
C PHE A 440 -27.89 -24.60 11.45
N PHE A 441 -28.29 -24.36 10.20
CA PHE A 441 -29.35 -23.39 9.89
C PHE A 441 -30.69 -23.84 10.46
N SER A 442 -31.11 -25.10 10.25
CA SER A 442 -32.40 -25.62 10.74
C SER A 442 -32.54 -25.63 12.27
N GLN A 443 -31.42 -25.74 12.99
CA GLN A 443 -31.42 -25.74 14.45
C GLN A 443 -31.29 -24.33 15.04
N SER A 444 -30.79 -23.36 14.28
CA SER A 444 -30.40 -22.05 14.80
C SER A 444 -31.38 -20.93 14.47
N PHE A 445 -32.23 -21.09 13.45
CA PHE A 445 -33.07 -20.06 12.86
C PHE A 445 -34.41 -20.63 12.40
#